data_AF-A0A4R1PKU0-F1
#
_entry.id   AF-A0A4R1PKU0-F1
#
_cell.length_a   1.000
_cell.length_b   1.000
_cell.length_c   1.000
_cell.angle_alpha   90.00
_cell.angle_beta   90.00
_cell.angle_gamma   90.00
#
_symmetry.space_group_name_H-M   'P 1'
#
loop_
_entity.id
_entity.type
_entity.pdbx_description
1 polymer ?
#
loop_
_entity_poly.entity_id
_entity_poly.type
_entity_poly.pdbx_seq_one_letter_code
_entity_poly.pdbx_strand_id
1 'polypeptide(L)'
;MTDAMLEKRLEDARPLFAEIWQALADSLRAAGLDQGLAVSGTPHTRVELREDAYDHSQSLYAEWRTPGNGYLGSVLIHGDGQAFAEFDVLLPHPCKPAWVIEAATAWGYRGALKSELRLLPALDS
;
A
#
# COMPACT_ATOMS: atom_id res chain seq x y z
N MET A 1 -15.43 5.09 -22.33
CA MET A 1 -14.23 5.95 -22.48
C MET A 1 -13.39 5.95 -21.21
N THR A 2 -14.01 5.88 -20.03
CA THR A 2 -13.38 5.75 -18.71
C THR A 2 -12.53 4.49 -18.52
N ASP A 3 -12.98 3.31 -18.99
CA ASP A 3 -12.24 2.05 -18.80
C ASP A 3 -10.88 2.04 -19.50
N ALA A 4 -10.79 2.55 -20.73
CA ALA A 4 -9.52 2.62 -21.47
C ALA A 4 -8.51 3.59 -20.82
N MET A 5 -8.99 4.68 -20.21
CA MET A 5 -8.14 5.62 -19.47
C MET A 5 -7.62 4.99 -18.17
N LEU A 6 -8.48 4.27 -17.46
CA LEU A 6 -8.11 3.54 -16.25
C LEU A 6 -7.09 2.44 -16.54
N GLU A 7 -7.31 1.64 -17.58
CA GLU A 7 -6.39 0.58 -18.01
C GLU A 7 -5.02 1.13 -18.38
N LYS A 8 -4.97 2.23 -19.14
CA LYS A 8 -3.71 2.92 -19.43
C LYS A 8 -3.02 3.43 -18.16
N ARG A 9 -3.78 4.04 -17.23
CA ARG A 9 -3.19 4.56 -15.98
C ARG A 9 -2.63 3.45 -15.10
N LEU A 10 -3.27 2.29 -15.09
CA LEU A 10 -2.78 1.08 -14.42
C LEU A 10 -1.48 0.57 -15.05
N GLU A 11 -1.43 0.50 -16.38
CA GLU A 11 -0.25 0.10 -17.15
C GLU A 11 0.94 1.01 -16.84
N ASP A 12 0.73 2.33 -16.89
CA ASP A 12 1.73 3.35 -16.59
C ASP A 12 2.22 3.28 -15.13
N ALA A 13 1.33 2.95 -14.20
CA ALA A 13 1.61 2.86 -12.77
C ALA A 13 2.28 1.54 -12.35
N ARG A 14 2.29 0.51 -13.20
CA ARG A 14 2.79 -0.83 -12.85
C ARG A 14 4.20 -0.84 -12.25
N PRO A 15 5.21 -0.09 -12.77
CA PRO A 15 6.54 -0.06 -12.15
C PRO A 15 6.51 0.52 -10.74
N LEU A 16 5.70 1.56 -10.51
CA LEU A 16 5.57 2.20 -9.21
C LEU A 16 4.86 1.28 -8.21
N PHE A 17 3.84 0.52 -8.63
CA PHE A 17 3.23 -0.51 -7.78
C PHE A 17 4.23 -1.56 -7.31
N ALA A 18 5.12 -2.01 -8.21
CA ALA A 18 6.17 -2.96 -7.85
C ALA A 18 7.16 -2.38 -6.83
N GLU A 19 7.57 -1.12 -7.01
CA GLU A 19 8.45 -0.42 -6.06
C GLU A 19 7.78 -0.21 -4.69
N ILE A 20 6.49 0.15 -4.67
CA ILE A 20 5.70 0.27 -3.44
C ILE A 20 5.66 -1.06 -2.70
N TRP A 21 5.35 -2.15 -3.41
CA TRP A 21 5.27 -3.47 -2.81
C TRP A 21 6.61 -3.89 -2.19
N GLN A 22 7.71 -3.65 -2.92
CA GLN A 22 9.04 -3.92 -2.42
C GLN A 22 9.36 -3.10 -1.17
N ALA A 23 9.06 -1.79 -1.16
CA ALA A 23 9.33 -0.92 -0.03
C ALA A 23 8.57 -1.33 1.24
N LEU A 24 7.30 -1.73 1.10
CA LEU A 24 6.47 -2.25 2.20
C LEU A 24 7.04 -3.56 2.74
N ALA A 25 7.39 -4.50 1.84
CA ALA A 25 7.97 -5.78 2.21
C ALA A 25 9.31 -5.62 2.92
N ASP A 26 10.14 -4.66 2.48
CA ASP A 26 11.44 -4.37 3.09
C ASP A 26 11.30 -3.83 4.52
N SER A 27 10.33 -2.94 4.79
CA SER A 27 10.04 -2.46 6.15
C SER A 27 9.60 -3.58 7.08
N LEU A 28 8.75 -4.49 6.59
CA LEU A 28 8.25 -5.62 7.37
C LEU A 28 9.36 -6.64 7.65
N ARG A 29 10.19 -6.93 6.65
CA ARG A 29 11.39 -7.78 6.80
C ARG A 29 12.37 -7.19 7.80
N ALA A 30 12.61 -5.87 7.75
CA ALA A 30 13.50 -5.18 8.69
C ALA A 30 13.02 -5.29 10.14
N ALA A 31 11.71 -5.47 10.37
CA ALA A 31 11.15 -5.71 11.69
C ALA A 31 11.12 -7.19 12.09
N GLY A 32 11.59 -8.12 11.24
CA GLY A 32 11.62 -9.55 11.49
C GLY A 32 10.33 -10.30 11.13
N LEU A 33 9.44 -9.69 10.33
CA LEU A 33 8.28 -10.36 9.76
C LEU A 33 8.64 -10.93 8.37
N ASP A 34 9.34 -12.07 8.37
CA ASP A 34 9.73 -12.78 7.14
C ASP A 34 8.65 -13.75 6.66
N GLN A 35 7.84 -14.28 7.60
CA GLN A 35 6.78 -15.22 7.32
C GLN A 35 5.44 -14.50 7.24
N GLY A 36 4.91 -14.29 6.04
CA GLY A 36 3.46 -14.13 5.91
C GLY A 36 2.93 -12.98 5.08
N LEU A 37 3.77 -12.15 4.44
CA LEU A 37 3.28 -11.37 3.29
C LEU A 37 3.21 -12.29 2.08
N ALA A 38 2.40 -13.33 2.18
CA ALA A 38 1.82 -13.99 1.02
C ALA A 38 0.77 -13.04 0.41
N VAL A 39 1.19 -11.84 0.02
CA VAL A 39 0.61 -11.19 -1.16
C VAL A 39 1.47 -11.64 -2.35
N SER A 40 1.66 -12.95 -2.44
CA SER A 40 2.15 -13.60 -3.64
C SER A 40 1.02 -13.51 -4.67
N GLY A 41 0.94 -12.36 -5.33
CA GLY A 41 0.32 -12.27 -6.64
C GLY A 41 -1.21 -12.12 -6.72
N THR A 42 -1.88 -11.49 -5.76
CA THR A 42 -3.26 -11.01 -5.99
C THR A 42 -3.30 -9.50 -6.23
N PRO A 43 -3.44 -9.05 -7.50
CA PRO A 43 -3.46 -7.64 -7.87
C PRO A 43 -4.71 -6.96 -7.32
N HIS A 44 -4.63 -5.64 -7.20
CA HIS A 44 -5.71 -4.71 -6.82
C HIS A 44 -7.10 -5.23 -7.21
N THR A 45 -7.94 -5.46 -6.21
CA THR A 45 -9.29 -6.04 -6.41
C THR A 45 -10.34 -4.96 -6.63
N ARG A 46 -9.99 -3.71 -6.34
CA ARG A 46 -10.75 -2.52 -6.72
C ARG A 46 -9.78 -1.43 -7.18
N VAL A 47 -10.08 -0.82 -8.31
CA VAL A 47 -9.31 0.31 -8.86
C VAL A 47 -10.28 1.33 -9.42
N GLU A 48 -10.02 2.61 -9.17
CA GLU A 48 -10.80 3.71 -9.71
C GLU A 48 -9.90 4.93 -9.95
N LEU A 49 -10.31 5.76 -10.91
CA LEU A 49 -9.79 7.13 -11.02
C LEU A 49 -10.61 8.03 -10.11
N ARG A 50 -9.94 8.76 -9.23
CA ARG A 50 -10.54 9.76 -8.35
C ARG A 50 -10.12 11.13 -8.84
N GLU A 51 -11.08 12.04 -8.92
CA GLU A 51 -10.81 13.45 -9.17
C GLU A 51 -10.51 14.14 -7.84
N ASP A 52 -9.39 14.86 -7.78
CA ASP A 52 -9.08 15.73 -6.65
C ASP A 52 -9.97 16.99 -6.71
N ALA A 53 -10.65 17.30 -5.60
CA ALA A 53 -11.63 18.39 -5.57
C ALA A 53 -10.99 19.79 -5.60
N TYR A 54 -9.69 19.90 -5.35
CA TYR A 54 -8.98 21.18 -5.30
C TYR A 54 -8.45 21.59 -6.67
N ASP A 55 -7.84 20.66 -7.41
CA ASP A 55 -7.17 20.96 -8.68
C ASP A 55 -7.73 20.17 -9.89
N HIS A 56 -8.77 19.36 -9.70
CA HIS A 56 -9.37 18.49 -10.72
C HIS A 56 -8.41 17.48 -11.34
N SER A 57 -7.26 17.24 -10.71
CA SER A 57 -6.32 16.22 -11.18
C SER A 57 -6.87 14.82 -10.95
N GLN A 58 -6.49 13.89 -11.82
CA GLN A 58 -6.89 12.49 -11.70
C GLN A 58 -5.84 11.70 -10.92
N SER A 59 -6.27 11.17 -9.78
CA SER A 59 -5.51 10.23 -8.98
C SER A 59 -5.95 8.80 -9.26
N LEU A 60 -5.00 7.88 -9.33
CA LEU A 60 -5.27 6.45 -9.38
C LEU A 60 -5.40 5.94 -7.95
N TYR A 61 -6.55 5.37 -7.60
CA TYR A 61 -6.77 4.72 -6.33
C TYR A 61 -6.95 3.22 -6.53
N ALA A 62 -6.30 2.43 -5.69
CA ALA A 62 -6.35 0.98 -5.75
C ALA A 62 -6.42 0.38 -4.34
N GLU A 63 -7.22 -0.66 -4.15
CA GLU A 63 -7.34 -1.39 -2.89
C GLU A 63 -6.73 -2.79 -3.00
N TRP A 64 -6.04 -3.21 -1.96
CA TRP A 64 -5.73 -4.61 -1.73
C TRP A 64 -6.83 -5.23 -0.87
N ARG A 65 -7.29 -6.42 -1.24
CA ARG A 65 -8.34 -7.12 -0.50
C ARG A 65 -8.04 -8.61 -0.43
N THR A 66 -8.54 -9.26 0.63
CA THR A 66 -8.49 -10.72 0.78
C THR A 66 -9.35 -11.41 -0.28
N PRO A 67 -9.19 -12.74 -0.49
CA PRO A 67 -10.10 -13.52 -1.34
C PRO A 67 -11.58 -13.43 -0.89
N GLY A 68 -11.83 -13.18 0.39
CA GLY A 68 -13.16 -12.95 0.96
C GLY A 68 -13.63 -11.48 0.88
N ASN A 69 -12.96 -10.65 0.09
CA ASN A 69 -13.26 -9.23 -0.09
C ASN A 69 -13.10 -8.38 1.20
N GLY A 70 -12.23 -8.76 2.13
CA GLY A 70 -11.85 -7.92 3.27
C GLY A 70 -10.77 -6.91 2.87
N TYR A 71 -10.87 -5.66 3.31
CA TYR A 71 -9.87 -4.62 3.02
C TYR A 71 -8.52 -4.97 3.68
N LEU A 72 -7.42 -4.75 2.97
CA LEU A 72 -6.04 -4.97 3.44
C LEU A 72 -5.17 -3.73 3.31
N GLY A 73 -5.71 -2.62 2.81
CA GLY A 73 -4.93 -1.43 2.50
C GLY A 73 -5.23 -0.85 1.14
N SER A 74 -4.55 0.24 0.82
CA SER A 74 -4.73 0.94 -0.44
C SER A 74 -3.48 1.66 -0.91
N VAL A 75 -3.50 2.02 -2.19
CA VAL A 75 -2.53 2.88 -2.85
C VAL A 75 -3.28 4.04 -3.48
N LEU A 76 -2.75 5.25 -3.31
CA LEU A 76 -3.14 6.45 -3.99
C LEU A 76 -1.93 6.98 -4.77
N ILE A 77 -2.09 7.16 -6.08
CA ILE A 77 -1.08 7.80 -6.94
C ILE A 77 -1.70 9.07 -7.50
N HIS A 78 -1.20 10.21 -7.07
CA HIS A 78 -1.64 11.53 -7.51
C HIS A 78 -1.28 11.79 -8.97
N GLY A 79 -1.90 12.80 -9.57
CA GLY A 79 -1.66 13.19 -10.96
C GLY A 79 -0.19 13.51 -11.27
N ASP A 80 0.54 14.06 -10.28
CA ASP A 80 1.97 14.39 -10.35
C ASP A 80 2.90 13.17 -10.17
N GLY A 81 2.34 11.99 -9.88
CA GLY A 81 3.09 10.76 -9.65
C GLY A 81 3.58 10.56 -8.22
N GLN A 82 3.22 11.45 -7.28
CA GLN A 82 3.40 11.17 -5.86
C GLN A 82 2.49 10.02 -5.43
N ALA A 83 3.03 9.09 -4.66
CA ALA A 83 2.31 7.95 -4.14
C ALA A 83 2.24 7.97 -2.62
N PHE A 84 1.14 7.45 -2.11
CA PHE A 84 0.99 6.98 -0.74
C PHE A 84 0.38 5.58 -0.78
N ALA A 85 0.89 4.70 0.06
CA ALA A 85 0.41 3.34 0.22
C ALA A 85 0.39 2.96 1.69
N GLU A 86 -0.62 2.19 2.06
CA GLU A 86 -0.79 1.63 3.39
C GLU A 86 -1.27 0.19 3.26
N PHE A 87 -0.61 -0.73 3.96
CA PHE A 87 -0.97 -2.14 4.02
C PHE A 87 -1.16 -2.55 5.48
N ASP A 88 -2.36 -3.03 5.81
CA ASP A 88 -2.74 -3.44 7.15
C ASP A 88 -2.04 -4.77 7.52
N VAL A 89 -1.45 -4.82 8.71
CA VAL A 89 -0.68 -5.97 9.21
C VAL A 89 -1.34 -6.55 10.44
N LEU A 90 -1.61 -5.72 11.46
CA LEU A 90 -2.26 -6.09 12.72
C LEU A 90 -1.61 -7.29 13.42
N LEU A 91 -0.28 -7.36 13.43
CA LEU A 91 0.49 -8.43 14.09
C LEU A 91 1.34 -7.88 15.24
N PRO A 92 1.54 -8.64 16.34
CA PRO A 92 2.51 -8.28 17.36
C PRO A 92 3.90 -8.06 16.75
N HIS A 93 4.61 -7.04 17.24
CA HIS A 93 5.98 -6.80 16.79
C HIS A 93 6.89 -7.90 17.35
N PRO A 94 7.60 -8.67 16.50
CA PRO A 94 8.29 -9.90 16.94
C PRO A 94 9.43 -9.62 17.92
N CYS A 95 10.09 -8.46 17.81
CA CYS A 95 11.16 -8.04 18.72
C CYS A 95 10.74 -7.00 19.78
N LYS A 96 9.48 -6.53 19.78
CA LYS A 96 9.00 -5.46 20.68
C LYS A 96 7.64 -5.84 21.26
N PRO A 97 7.59 -6.68 22.31
CA PRO A 97 6.36 -7.30 22.78
C PRO A 97 5.28 -6.32 23.26
N ALA A 98 5.65 -5.09 23.64
CA ALA A 98 4.71 -4.03 24.01
C ALA A 98 4.09 -3.31 22.80
N TRP A 99 4.32 -3.79 21.57
CA TRP A 99 3.93 -3.12 20.34
C TRP A 99 3.25 -4.09 19.37
N VAL A 100 2.28 -3.56 18.65
CA VAL A 100 1.61 -4.16 17.49
C VAL A 100 2.02 -3.37 16.26
N ILE A 101 2.36 -4.06 15.18
CA ILE A 101 2.52 -3.47 13.86
C ILE A 101 1.11 -3.35 13.29
N GLU A 102 0.59 -2.13 13.24
CA GLU A 102 -0.74 -1.84 12.70
C GLU A 102 -0.73 -1.96 11.18
N ALA A 103 0.21 -1.26 10.54
CA ALA A 103 0.35 -1.20 9.11
C ALA A 103 1.81 -0.98 8.68
N ALA A 104 2.11 -1.30 7.43
CA ALA A 104 3.28 -0.76 6.73
C ALA A 104 2.82 0.33 5.77
N THR A 105 3.56 1.44 5.72
CA THR A 105 3.28 2.54 4.81
C THR A 105 4.45 2.79 3.88
N ALA A 106 4.16 3.29 2.68
CA ALA A 106 5.17 3.74 1.73
C ALA A 106 4.70 5.03 1.04
N TRP A 107 5.62 5.96 0.79
CA TRP A 107 5.29 7.24 0.16
C TRP A 107 6.46 7.84 -0.60
N GLY A 108 6.15 8.71 -1.56
CA GLY A 108 7.13 9.45 -2.34
C GLY A 108 6.93 9.28 -3.84
N TYR A 109 8.01 9.33 -4.60
CA TYR A 109 7.99 9.21 -6.05
C TYR A 109 8.70 7.93 -6.47
N ARG A 110 8.46 7.51 -7.72
CA ARG A 110 9.20 6.42 -8.34
C ARG A 110 10.72 6.66 -8.24
N GLY A 111 11.46 5.65 -7.79
CA GLY A 111 12.90 5.70 -7.55
C GLY A 111 13.31 6.43 -6.26
N ALA A 112 12.36 6.96 -5.48
CA ALA A 112 12.60 7.73 -4.26
C ALA A 112 11.51 7.48 -3.21
N LEU A 113 11.03 6.23 -3.10
CA LEU A 113 10.08 5.84 -2.07
C LEU A 113 10.75 5.73 -0.71
N LYS A 114 10.02 6.14 0.31
CA LYS A 114 10.29 5.83 1.72
C LYS A 114 9.23 4.85 2.22
N SER A 115 9.57 4.11 3.25
CA SER A 115 8.62 3.22 3.92
C SER A 115 8.91 3.13 5.41
N GLU A 116 7.85 2.92 6.19
CA GLU A 116 7.93 2.74 7.63
C GLU A 116 6.83 1.82 8.14
N LEU A 117 6.97 1.38 9.39
CA LEU A 117 5.91 0.68 10.10
C LEU A 117 5.16 1.64 11.01
N ARG A 118 3.84 1.59 10.95
CA ARG A 118 2.99 2.20 11.95
C ARG A 118 2.83 1.23 13.12
N LEU A 119 3.23 1.68 14.31
CA LEU A 119 3.17 0.89 15.53
C LEU A 119 2.11 1.44 16.48
N LEU A 120 1.35 0.54 17.08
CA LEU A 120 0.46 0.83 18.20
C LEU A 120 0.99 0.17 19.46
N PRO A 121 0.81 0.77 20.66
CA PRO A 121 1.00 0.06 21.90
C PRO A 121 0.11 -1.18 21.95
N ALA A 122 0.65 -2.31 22.38
CA ALA A 122 -0.17 -3.47 22.72
C ALA A 122 -1.05 -3.10 23.93
N LEU A 123 -2.32 -3.48 23.90
CA LEU A 123 -3.17 -3.35 25.08
C LEU A 123 -2.63 -4.29 26.16
N ASP A 124 -2.36 -3.76 27.35
CA ASP A 124 -2.02 -4.58 28.52
C ASP A 124 -3.13 -5.63 28.71
N SER A 125 -2.74 -6.91 28.68
CA SER A 125 -3.64 -8.05 28.92
C SER A 125 -3.84 -8.31 30.41
#